data_AF-A0A7R9JAT9-F1
#
_entry.id   AF-A0A7R9JAT9-F1
#
_cell.length_a   1.000
_cell.length_b   1.000
_cell.length_c   1.000
_cell.angle_alpha   90.00
_cell.angle_beta   90.00
_cell.angle_gamma   90.00
#
_symmetry.space_group_name_H-M   'P 1'
#
loop_
_entity.id
_entity.type
_entity.pdbx_description
1 polymer ?
#
loop_
_entity_poly.entity_id
_entity_poly.type
_entity_poly.pdbx_seq_one_letter_code
_entity_poly.pdbx_strand_id
1 'polypeptide(L)'
;MKAYIHNPWELPDSTTSGNLIPPQWFMRVGMLAWSMYTTEEVRGLSVRQRRCRFPHESNLLISPIYSYNLCRMQCRMLLAHRLCGCVPHFYRRTGTPTIVHLSTMAYWP
;
A
#
# COMPACT_ATOMS: atom_id res chain seq x y z
N MET A 1 17.07 2.34 -15.63
CA MET A 1 15.62 2.23 -15.29
C MET A 1 15.44 1.31 -14.10
N LYS A 2 14.43 1.50 -13.25
CA LYS A 2 14.06 0.52 -12.20
C LYS A 2 12.79 -0.21 -12.63
N ALA A 3 12.77 -1.53 -12.48
CA ALA A 3 11.59 -2.35 -12.68
C ALA A 3 11.17 -3.01 -11.37
N TYR A 4 9.87 -3.04 -11.11
CA TYR A 4 9.29 -3.60 -9.91
C TYR A 4 8.32 -4.71 -10.28
N ILE A 5 8.33 -5.79 -9.51
CA ILE A 5 7.39 -6.90 -9.63
C ILE A 5 6.62 -6.95 -8.31
N HIS A 6 5.32 -6.80 -8.37
CA HIS A 6 4.44 -6.79 -7.20
C HIS A 6 3.08 -7.39 -7.55
N ASN A 7 2.23 -7.59 -6.55
CA ASN A 7 0.89 -8.10 -6.77
C ASN A 7 -0.01 -7.05 -7.50
N PRO A 8 -1.08 -7.46 -8.19
CA PRO A 8 -1.93 -6.56 -8.99
C PRO A 8 -2.61 -5.43 -8.20
N TRP A 9 -2.71 -5.56 -6.88
CA TRP A 9 -3.44 -4.64 -6.00
C TRP A 9 -2.51 -3.76 -5.17
N GLU A 10 -1.20 -3.89 -5.36
CA GLU A 10 -0.17 -3.12 -4.66
C GLU A 10 0.51 -2.14 -5.60
N LEU A 11 1.21 -1.19 -4.97
CA LEU A 11 2.10 -0.25 -5.64
C LEU A 11 3.49 -0.40 -5.03
N PRO A 12 4.57 -0.23 -5.81
CA PRO A 12 5.91 -0.18 -5.27
C PRO A 12 6.05 1.07 -4.38
N ASP A 13 6.46 0.85 -3.13
CA ASP A 13 6.78 1.91 -2.17
C ASP A 13 8.30 2.13 -2.07
N SER A 14 8.73 3.08 -1.24
CA SER A 14 10.15 3.37 -1.02
C SER A 14 10.95 2.22 -0.41
N THR A 15 10.27 1.20 0.16
CA THR A 15 10.89 -0.01 0.68
C THR A 15 10.85 -1.18 -0.29
N THR A 16 10.22 -1.01 -1.45
CA THR A 16 10.12 -2.07 -2.46
C THR A 16 11.42 -2.15 -3.24
N SER A 17 12.07 -3.32 -3.16
CA SER A 17 13.28 -3.59 -3.93
C SER A 17 12.96 -3.64 -5.43
N GLY A 18 13.59 -2.75 -6.19
CA GLY A 18 13.50 -2.73 -7.65
C GLY A 18 14.75 -3.30 -8.30
N ASN A 19 14.58 -3.94 -9.46
CA ASN A 19 15.69 -4.38 -10.29
C ASN A 19 16.21 -3.20 -11.12
N LEU A 20 17.51 -2.93 -11.05
CA LEU A 20 18.17 -1.93 -11.88
C LEU A 20 18.44 -2.51 -13.26
N ILE A 21 17.96 -1.81 -14.29
CA ILE A 21 18.20 -2.13 -15.70
C ILE A 21 19.14 -1.05 -16.25
N PRO A 22 20.40 -1.40 -16.57
CA PRO A 22 21.33 -0.47 -17.20
C PRO A 22 20.87 -0.07 -18.62
N PRO A 23 21.30 1.10 -19.12
CA PRO A 23 21.02 1.51 -20.50
C PRO A 23 21.61 0.50 -21.50
N GLN A 24 20.92 0.22 -22.61
CA GLN A 24 21.34 -0.75 -23.64
C GLN A 24 21.34 -2.23 -23.22
N TRP A 25 20.73 -2.56 -22.08
CA TRP A 25 20.54 -3.96 -21.64
C TRP A 25 19.08 -4.37 -21.76
N PHE A 26 18.84 -5.64 -22.12
CA PHE A 26 17.52 -6.26 -22.02
C PHE A 26 17.47 -7.15 -20.77
N MET A 27 16.36 -7.11 -20.05
CA MET A 27 16.14 -7.95 -18.87
C MET A 27 15.19 -9.08 -19.25
N ARG A 28 15.58 -10.33 -18.98
CA ARG A 28 14.68 -11.50 -19.08
C ARG A 28 14.25 -11.89 -17.68
N VAL A 29 12.95 -11.83 -17.43
CA VAL A 29 12.36 -12.19 -16.13
C VAL A 29 11.71 -13.56 -16.26
N GLY A 30 12.25 -14.57 -15.57
CA GLY A 30 11.55 -15.83 -15.31
C GLY A 30 10.80 -15.70 -13.98
N MET A 31 9.48 -15.88 -13.98
CA MET A 31 8.64 -15.73 -12.80
C MET A 31 7.92 -17.03 -12.45
N LEU A 32 7.93 -17.37 -11.16
CA LEU A 32 7.08 -18.40 -10.58
C LEU A 32 6.09 -17.71 -9.66
N ALA A 33 4.81 -17.74 -10.03
CA ALA A 33 3.74 -17.11 -9.26
C ALA A 33 3.05 -18.18 -8.39
N TRP A 34 2.99 -17.92 -7.09
CA TRP A 34 2.23 -18.74 -6.15
C TRP A 34 1.10 -17.91 -5.56
N SER A 35 -0.10 -18.49 -5.53
CA SER A 35 -1.24 -17.93 -4.83
C SER A 35 -1.61 -18.85 -3.66
N MET A 36 -1.72 -18.27 -2.48
CA MET A 36 -2.25 -18.96 -1.32
C MET A 36 -3.74 -18.65 -1.23
N TYR A 37 -4.55 -19.69 -1.03
CA TYR A 37 -5.97 -19.56 -0.76
C TYR A 37 -6.29 -20.08 0.64
N THR A 38 -7.46 -19.73 1.12
CA THR A 38 -7.96 -20.10 2.45
C THR A 38 -9.29 -20.82 2.27
N THR A 39 -9.54 -21.86 3.07
CA THR A 39 -10.80 -22.62 3.07
C THR A 39 -11.96 -21.74 3.55
N GLU A 40 -13.18 -22.13 3.23
CA GLU A 40 -14.37 -21.32 3.53
C GLU A 40 -14.63 -21.24 5.05
N GLU A 41 -14.32 -22.31 5.80
CA GLU A 41 -14.49 -22.36 7.26
C GLU A 41 -13.62 -21.31 7.94
N VAL A 42 -12.39 -21.12 7.47
CA VAL A 42 -11.48 -20.09 7.99
C VAL A 42 -11.85 -18.70 7.47
N ARG A 43 -12.46 -18.61 6.28
CA ARG A 43 -12.98 -17.34 5.74
C ARG A 43 -14.13 -16.78 6.59
N GLY A 44 -14.96 -17.67 7.15
CA GLY A 44 -16.06 -17.33 8.06
C GLY A 44 -15.62 -16.81 9.44
N LEU A 45 -14.36 -17.01 9.84
CA LEU A 45 -13.83 -16.44 11.08
C LEU A 45 -13.74 -14.91 11.00
N SER A 46 -13.98 -14.22 12.10
CA SER A 46 -13.77 -12.77 12.15
C SER A 46 -12.28 -12.42 11.99
N VAL A 47 -11.99 -11.21 11.47
CA VAL A 47 -10.61 -10.65 11.40
C VAL A 47 -9.89 -10.78 12.75
N ARG A 48 -10.59 -10.58 13.87
CA ARG A 48 -10.01 -10.66 15.22
C ARG A 48 -9.57 -12.07 15.60
N GLN A 49 -10.34 -13.09 15.20
CA GLN A 49 -9.99 -14.50 15.46
C GLN A 49 -8.78 -14.94 14.63
N ARG A 50 -8.75 -14.63 13.33
CA ARG A 50 -7.67 -15.05 12.42
C ARG A 50 -6.43 -14.14 12.43
N ARG A 51 -6.54 -12.92 12.98
CA ARG A 51 -5.47 -11.91 13.09
C ARG A 51 -4.88 -11.45 11.74
N CYS A 52 -5.56 -11.69 10.63
CA CYS A 52 -5.22 -11.21 9.30
C CYS A 52 -6.47 -10.73 8.54
N ARG A 53 -6.28 -10.00 7.43
CA ARG A 53 -7.34 -9.44 6.60
C ARG A 53 -7.22 -9.93 5.17
N PHE A 54 -8.36 -10.18 4.53
CA PHE A 54 -8.47 -10.43 3.10
C PHE A 54 -8.49 -9.10 2.32
N PRO A 55 -8.21 -9.12 1.00
CA PRO A 55 -8.18 -7.91 0.18
C PRO A 55 -9.46 -7.05 0.24
N HIS A 56 -10.63 -7.67 0.36
CA HIS A 56 -11.91 -6.97 0.42
C HIS A 56 -12.26 -6.42 1.82
N GLU A 57 -11.44 -6.70 2.83
CA GLU A 57 -11.68 -6.29 4.23
C GLU A 57 -10.90 -5.04 4.61
N SER A 58 -10.71 -4.15 3.63
CA SER A 58 -9.98 -2.90 3.85
C SER A 58 -10.73 -2.01 4.81
N ASN A 59 -10.00 -1.52 5.81
CA ASN A 59 -10.38 -0.40 6.66
C ASN A 59 -9.43 0.79 6.45
N LEU A 60 -8.77 0.84 5.28
CA LEU A 60 -7.82 1.89 4.93
C LEU A 60 -8.55 3.08 4.28
N LEU A 61 -8.11 4.29 4.62
CA LEU A 61 -8.50 5.57 4.02
C LEU A 61 -7.89 5.77 2.63
N ILE A 62 -6.74 5.15 2.36
CA ILE A 62 -5.97 5.35 1.11
C ILE A 62 -6.23 4.27 0.05
N SER A 63 -7.00 3.24 0.39
CA SER A 63 -7.34 2.16 -0.56
C SER A 63 -8.57 1.37 -0.12
N PRO A 64 -9.50 1.05 -1.04
CA PRO A 64 -10.60 0.13 -0.76
C PRO A 64 -10.14 -1.34 -0.69
N ILE A 65 -8.90 -1.64 -1.10
CA ILE A 65 -8.31 -2.98 -1.04
C ILE A 65 -7.26 -3.01 0.07
N TYR A 66 -7.31 -4.04 0.90
CA TYR A 66 -6.31 -4.30 1.92
C TYR A 66 -5.07 -4.95 1.31
N SER A 67 -3.92 -4.39 1.64
CA SER A 67 -2.65 -5.08 1.55
C SER A 67 -1.77 -4.66 2.73
N TYR A 68 -0.77 -5.49 3.05
CA TYR A 68 0.17 -5.15 4.12
C TYR A 68 0.94 -3.86 3.82
N ASN A 69 1.36 -3.67 2.57
CA ASN A 69 2.08 -2.47 2.15
C ASN A 69 1.19 -1.23 2.20
N LEU A 70 -0.07 -1.30 1.77
CA LEU A 70 -1.04 -0.21 1.87
C LEU A 70 -1.31 0.17 3.34
N CYS A 71 -1.42 -0.81 4.23
CA CYS A 71 -1.55 -0.58 5.67
C CYS A 71 -0.34 0.20 6.22
N ARG A 72 0.89 -0.23 5.91
CA ARG A 72 2.11 0.48 6.33
C ARG A 72 2.21 1.88 5.77
N MET A 73 1.82 2.09 4.51
CA MET A 73 1.79 3.41 3.89
C MET A 73 0.84 4.35 4.62
N GLN A 74 -0.38 3.90 4.96
CA GLN A 74 -1.30 4.69 5.76
C GLN A 74 -0.75 4.98 7.16
N CYS A 75 -0.11 4.01 7.82
CA CYS A 75 0.50 4.23 9.13
C CYS A 75 1.56 5.35 9.07
N ARG A 76 2.40 5.37 8.03
CA ARG A 76 3.39 6.44 7.81
C ARG A 76 2.71 7.79 7.52
N MET A 77 1.66 7.79 6.70
CA MET A 77 0.86 8.97 6.39
C MET A 77 0.26 9.59 7.67
N LEU A 78 -0.39 8.77 8.50
CA LEU A 78 -0.99 9.21 9.76
C LEU A 78 0.06 9.66 10.76
N LEU A 79 1.22 8.99 10.81
CA LEU A 79 2.33 9.40 11.66
C LEU A 79 2.91 10.75 11.23
N ALA A 80 3.10 10.98 9.93
CA ALA A 80 3.55 12.27 9.40
C ALA A 80 2.57 13.39 9.78
N HIS A 81 1.27 13.13 9.67
CA HIS A 81 0.26 14.11 10.09
C HIS A 81 0.28 14.36 11.61
N ARG A 82 0.40 13.30 12.42
CA ARG A 82 0.46 13.40 13.88
C ARG A 82 1.69 14.18 14.38
N LEU A 83 2.83 14.00 13.74
CA LEU A 83 4.09 14.62 14.16
C LEU A 83 4.30 16.01 13.54
N CYS A 84 3.94 16.19 12.28
CA CYS A 84 4.28 17.39 11.50
C CYS A 84 3.07 18.23 11.08
N GLY A 85 1.84 17.75 11.31
CA GLY A 85 0.61 18.45 10.93
C GLY A 85 0.26 18.42 9.44
N CYS A 86 1.02 17.67 8.62
CA CYS A 86 0.83 17.59 7.17
C CYS A 86 0.86 16.15 6.63
N VAL A 87 0.29 15.95 5.44
CA VAL A 87 0.31 14.68 4.72
C VAL A 87 1.14 14.86 3.44
N PRO A 88 2.17 14.02 3.19
CA PRO A 88 2.94 14.10 1.96
C PRO A 88 2.07 13.92 0.71
N HIS A 89 2.35 14.72 -0.33
CA HIS A 89 1.56 14.79 -1.57
C HIS A 89 1.37 13.44 -2.28
N PHE A 90 2.34 12.53 -2.17
CA PHE A 90 2.34 11.27 -2.92
C PHE A 90 1.32 10.22 -2.40
N TYR A 91 0.69 10.44 -1.24
CA TYR A 91 -0.38 9.56 -0.77
C TYR A 91 -1.69 9.86 -1.52
N ARG A 92 -2.26 8.83 -2.16
CA ARG A 92 -3.55 8.95 -2.87
C ARG A 92 -4.70 9.13 -1.87
N ARG A 93 -5.63 10.02 -2.21
CA ARG A 93 -6.90 10.19 -1.48
C ARG A 93 -7.95 9.30 -2.15
N THR A 94 -8.46 8.29 -1.45
CA THR A 94 -9.56 7.45 -1.95
C THR A 94 -10.74 7.54 -0.99
N GLY A 95 -11.66 8.50 -1.21
CA GLY A 95 -12.85 8.72 -0.37
C GLY A 95 -13.00 10.16 0.12
N THR A 96 -14.19 10.49 0.64
CA THR A 96 -14.56 11.83 1.13
C THR A 96 -13.59 12.34 2.19
N PRO A 97 -13.34 13.66 2.25
CA PRO A 97 -12.23 14.24 2.99
C PRO A 97 -12.51 14.22 4.50
N THR A 98 -12.19 13.11 5.17
CA THR A 98 -12.14 13.05 6.64
C THR A 98 -10.73 13.24 7.19
N ILE A 99 -9.75 13.57 6.34
CA ILE A 99 -8.59 14.34 6.78
C ILE A 99 -9.04 15.80 6.78
N VAL A 100 -9.68 16.15 7.90
CA VAL A 100 -10.09 17.50 8.26
C VAL A 100 -8.90 18.43 8.06
N HIS A 101 -9.17 19.57 7.42
CA HIS A 101 -8.24 20.66 7.09
C HIS A 101 -7.33 20.47 5.86
N LEU A 102 -7.94 20.81 4.72
CA LEU A 102 -7.31 21.41 3.53
C LEU A 102 -6.53 22.72 3.81
N SER A 103 -6.34 23.15 5.07
CA SER A 103 -5.65 24.40 5.41
C SER A 103 -4.17 24.26 5.76
N THR A 104 -3.61 23.05 5.76
CA THR A 104 -2.15 22.84 5.87
C THR A 104 -1.60 22.10 4.65
N MET A 105 -1.86 22.66 3.46
CA MET A 105 -0.81 22.67 2.43
C MET A 105 0.38 23.44 3.00
N ALA A 106 1.08 22.84 3.96
CA ALA A 106 2.47 23.16 4.19
C ALA A 106 3.17 22.66 2.94
N TYR A 107 3.28 23.56 1.96
CA TYR A 107 4.30 23.50 0.94
C TYR A 107 5.61 23.28 1.70
N TRP A 108 6.05 22.02 1.73
CA TRP A 108 7.40 21.73 2.18
C TRP A 108 8.31 22.30 1.10
N PRO A 109 9.24 23.23 1.43
CA PRO A 109 10.17 23.79 0.46
C PRO A 109 11.11 22.73 -0.12
#